data_AF-H9ZZF7-F1
#
_entry.id   AF-H9ZZF7-F1
#
_cell.length_a   1.000
_cell.length_b   1.000
_cell.length_c   1.000
_cell.angle_alpha   90.00
_cell.angle_beta   90.00
_cell.angle_gamma   90.00
#
_symmetry.space_group_name_H-M   'P 1'
#
loop_
_entity.id
_entity.type
_entity.pdbx_description
1 polymer ?
#
loop_
_entity_poly.entity_id
_entity_poly.type
_entity_poly.pdbx_seq_one_letter_code
_entity_poly.pdbx_strand_id
1 'polypeptide(L)'
;MQEIFEERYELLKIEAKIDYYLDLLENALKNVEPKASRSVSSDSIFVNSKELLDVAIMKLNIVKNLVVKTKEMLAIYAMQDALNELMKLRVYSSQKTVLPYINKMVNTAISDIESSIVSLRNKEKSNF
;
A
#
# COMPACT_ATOMS: atom_id res chain seq x y z
N MET A 1 -31.42 3.56 -0.20
CA MET A 1 -30.75 4.75 0.38
C MET A 1 -29.68 4.33 1.38
N GLN A 2 -30.00 3.46 2.35
CA GLN A 2 -29.05 2.92 3.33
C GLN A 2 -27.84 2.19 2.70
N GLU A 3 -28.07 1.38 1.66
CA GLU A 3 -27.04 0.63 0.94
C GLU A 3 -25.96 1.52 0.30
N ILE A 4 -26.35 2.65 -0.32
CA ILE A 4 -25.43 3.65 -0.89
C ILE A 4 -24.57 4.31 0.20
N PHE A 5 -25.13 4.52 1.39
CA PHE A 5 -24.38 5.04 2.53
C PHE A 5 -23.38 4.01 3.05
N GLU A 6 -23.76 2.74 3.15
CA GLU A 6 -22.89 1.65 3.59
C GLU A 6 -21.75 1.37 2.60
N GLU A 7 -21.99 1.52 1.29
CA GLU A 7 -20.96 1.43 0.25
C GLU A 7 -19.94 2.56 0.38
N ARG A 8 -20.41 3.82 0.40
CA ARG A 8 -19.54 4.99 0.59
C ARG A 8 -18.76 4.93 1.91
N TYR A 9 -19.38 4.42 2.98
CA TYR A 9 -18.73 4.29 4.27
C TYR A 9 -17.58 3.28 4.25
N GLU A 10 -17.73 2.15 3.57
CA GLU A 10 -16.62 1.19 3.42
C GLU A 10 -15.49 1.75 2.55
N LEU A 11 -15.81 2.44 1.45
CA LEU A 11 -14.80 3.10 0.62
C LEU A 11 -14.03 4.17 1.39
N LEU A 12 -14.70 4.96 2.24
CA LEU A 12 -14.04 5.95 3.11
C LEU A 12 -13.10 5.31 4.13
N LYS A 13 -13.45 4.15 4.71
CA LYS A 13 -12.55 3.43 5.62
C LYS A 13 -11.29 2.97 4.89
N ILE A 14 -11.43 2.49 3.66
CA ILE A 14 -10.32 2.07 2.82
C ILE A 14 -9.43 3.26 2.49
N GLU A 15 -10.02 4.39 2.08
CA GLU A 15 -9.29 5.63 1.81
C GLU A 15 -8.46 6.07 3.03
N ALA A 16 -9.08 6.12 4.22
CA ALA A 16 -8.41 6.50 5.46
C ALA A 16 -7.25 5.56 5.82
N LYS A 17 -7.39 4.25 5.56
CA LYS A 17 -6.30 3.28 5.75
C LYS A 17 -5.16 3.51 4.76
N ILE A 18 -5.48 3.76 3.50
CA ILE A 18 -4.47 4.06 2.48
C ILE A 18 -3.70 5.33 2.85
N ASP A 19 -4.39 6.37 3.30
CA ASP A 19 -3.77 7.62 3.76
C ASP A 19 -2.81 7.37 4.92
N TYR A 20 -3.23 6.60 5.92
CA TYR A 20 -2.36 6.20 7.01
C TYR A 20 -1.09 5.47 6.52
N TYR A 21 -1.21 4.54 5.57
CA TYR A 21 -0.04 3.82 5.06
C TYR A 21 0.85 4.68 4.14
N LEU A 22 0.27 5.60 3.37
CA LEU A 22 1.01 6.57 2.58
C LEU A 22 1.90 7.43 3.48
N ASP A 23 1.34 8.00 4.56
CA ASP A 23 2.10 8.80 5.52
C ASP A 23 3.28 8.02 6.11
N LEU A 24 3.05 6.77 6.50
CA LEU A 24 4.12 5.96 7.08
C LEU A 24 5.20 5.59 6.06
N LEU A 25 4.83 5.26 4.83
CA LEU A 25 5.78 4.92 3.76
C LEU A 25 6.57 6.15 3.30
N GLU A 26 5.94 7.32 3.19
CA GLU A 26 6.61 8.58 2.89
C GLU A 26 7.60 8.97 3.99
N ASN A 27 7.24 8.75 5.25
CA ASN A 27 8.16 8.95 6.36
C ASN A 27 9.33 7.95 6.33
N ALA A 28 9.08 6.70 5.94
CA ALA A 28 10.15 5.72 5.73
C ALA A 28 11.07 6.14 4.57
N LEU A 29 10.51 6.65 3.48
CA LEU A 29 11.25 7.14 2.32
C LEU A 29 12.17 8.29 2.70
N LYS A 30 11.67 9.30 3.42
CA LYS A 30 12.48 10.44 3.94
C LYS A 30 13.68 9.99 4.78
N ASN A 31 13.57 8.85 5.47
CA ASN A 31 14.66 8.28 6.28
C ASN A 31 15.68 7.46 5.47
N VAL A 32 15.25 6.87 4.36
CA VAL A 32 16.08 6.03 3.48
C VAL A 32 16.80 6.86 2.42
N GLU A 33 16.13 7.89 1.90
CA GLU A 33 16.61 8.72 0.79
C GLU A 33 18.02 9.31 1.01
N PRO A 34 18.35 9.94 2.16
CA PRO A 34 19.70 10.48 2.37
C PRO A 34 20.80 9.40 2.37
N LYS A 35 20.45 8.16 2.74
CA LYS A 35 21.39 7.02 2.75
C LYS A 35 21.54 6.43 1.34
N ALA A 36 20.46 6.41 0.56
CA ALA A 36 20.46 6.01 -0.84
C ALA A 36 21.30 6.97 -1.69
N SER A 37 21.13 8.29 -1.54
CA SER A 37 21.87 9.31 -2.30
C SER A 37 23.38 9.32 -2.03
N ARG A 38 23.82 8.77 -0.90
CA ARG A 38 25.24 8.62 -0.53
C ARG A 38 25.82 7.28 -0.96
N SER A 39 25.00 6.39 -1.51
CA SER A 39 25.47 5.11 -2.00
C SER A 39 26.14 5.27 -3.35
N VAL A 40 27.29 4.63 -3.51
CA VAL A 40 28.04 4.54 -4.76
C VAL A 40 27.64 3.32 -5.60
N SER A 41 26.87 2.39 -5.03
CA SER A 41 26.38 1.20 -5.72
C SER A 41 24.87 1.22 -5.86
N SER A 42 24.38 0.96 -7.07
CA SER A 42 22.97 0.75 -7.38
C SER A 42 22.39 -0.46 -6.64
N ASP A 43 23.21 -1.47 -6.36
CA ASP A 43 22.78 -2.69 -5.66
C ASP A 43 22.73 -2.53 -4.13
N SER A 44 22.97 -1.31 -3.64
CA SER A 44 22.92 -1.06 -2.21
C SER A 44 21.50 -1.22 -1.68
N ILE A 45 21.40 -1.74 -0.46
CA ILE A 45 20.14 -1.91 0.26
C ILE A 45 19.34 -0.62 0.33
N PHE A 46 19.99 0.54 0.48
CA PHE A 46 19.29 1.83 0.58
C PHE A 46 18.73 2.29 -0.76
N VAL A 47 19.44 2.10 -1.87
CA VAL A 47 18.95 2.42 -3.22
C VAL A 47 17.74 1.54 -3.56
N ASN A 48 17.86 0.23 -3.42
CA ASN A 48 16.76 -0.69 -3.72
C ASN A 48 15.56 -0.48 -2.77
N SER A 49 15.80 -0.19 -1.49
CA SER A 49 14.70 0.11 -0.55
C SER A 49 14.00 1.41 -0.93
N LYS A 50 14.73 2.43 -1.38
CA LYS A 50 14.15 3.68 -1.87
C LYS A 50 13.25 3.41 -3.07
N GLU A 51 13.75 2.69 -4.09
CA GLU A 51 12.98 2.38 -5.29
C GLU A 51 11.70 1.59 -4.98
N LEU A 52 11.78 0.59 -4.10
CA LEU A 52 10.61 -0.18 -3.68
C LEU A 52 9.59 0.67 -2.89
N LEU A 53 10.06 1.60 -2.05
CA LEU A 53 9.20 2.56 -1.35
C LEU A 53 8.51 3.52 -2.33
N ASP A 54 9.26 4.09 -3.28
CA ASP A 54 8.73 4.98 -4.33
C ASP A 54 7.60 4.29 -5.12
N VAL A 55 7.82 3.04 -5.54
CA VAL A 55 6.84 2.27 -6.30
C VAL A 55 5.61 1.93 -5.45
N ALA A 56 5.79 1.53 -4.19
CA ALA A 56 4.68 1.23 -3.28
C ALA A 56 3.80 2.47 -3.01
N ILE A 57 4.42 3.62 -2.76
CA ILE A 57 3.73 4.91 -2.55
C ILE A 57 2.95 5.30 -3.82
N MET A 58 3.56 5.19 -5.00
CA MET A 58 2.89 5.48 -6.27
C MET A 58 1.64 4.62 -6.45
N LYS A 59 1.73 3.30 -6.20
CA LYS A 59 0.59 2.40 -6.35
C LYS A 59 -0.52 2.66 -5.35
N LEU A 60 -0.19 2.94 -4.09
CA LEU A 60 -1.19 3.30 -3.07
C LEU A 60 -1.90 4.61 -3.40
N ASN A 61 -1.20 5.60 -3.95
CA ASN A 61 -1.83 6.82 -4.47
C ASN A 61 -2.81 6.54 -5.63
N ILE A 62 -2.52 5.56 -6.48
CA ILE A 62 -3.48 5.12 -7.52
C ILE A 62 -4.73 4.51 -6.88
N VAL A 63 -4.57 3.66 -5.86
CA VAL A 63 -5.70 3.09 -5.12
C VAL A 63 -6.56 4.20 -4.51
N LYS A 64 -5.95 5.15 -3.78
CA LYS A 64 -6.64 6.30 -3.19
C LYS A 64 -7.50 7.03 -4.22
N ASN A 65 -6.91 7.38 -5.36
CA ASN A 65 -7.60 8.09 -6.43
C ASN A 65 -8.78 7.31 -7.05
N LEU A 66 -8.71 5.97 -7.06
CA LEU A 66 -9.78 5.12 -7.60
C LEU A 66 -10.90 4.90 -6.58
N VAL A 67 -10.57 4.78 -5.30
CA VAL A 67 -11.53 4.67 -4.19
C VAL A 67 -12.38 5.95 -4.10
N VAL A 68 -11.76 7.13 -4.17
CA VAL A 68 -12.44 8.44 -4.18
C VAL A 68 -13.43 8.57 -5.35
N LYS A 69 -13.12 7.93 -6.49
CA LYS A 69 -13.98 7.95 -7.69
C LYS A 69 -15.04 6.84 -7.71
N THR A 70 -15.22 6.12 -6.59
CA THR A 70 -16.20 5.03 -6.41
C THR A 70 -16.13 3.97 -7.52
N LYS A 71 -14.93 3.64 -8.00
CA LYS A 71 -14.72 2.62 -9.03
C LYS A 71 -14.29 1.30 -8.40
N GLU A 72 -15.20 0.61 -7.71
CA GLU A 72 -14.90 -0.55 -6.84
C GLU A 72 -14.05 -1.63 -7.52
N MET A 73 -14.47 -2.14 -8.67
CA MET A 73 -13.73 -3.17 -9.41
C MET A 73 -12.31 -2.71 -9.78
N LEU A 74 -12.15 -1.46 -10.23
CA LEU A 74 -10.83 -0.89 -10.55
C LEU A 74 -9.99 -0.64 -9.30
N ALA A 75 -10.62 -0.30 -8.17
CA ALA A 75 -9.97 -0.17 -6.88
C ALA A 75 -9.46 -1.53 -6.38
N ILE A 76 -10.21 -2.61 -6.56
CA ILE A 76 -9.76 -3.98 -6.25
C ILE A 76 -8.50 -4.33 -7.04
N TYR A 77 -8.48 -4.10 -8.36
CA TYR A 77 -7.28 -4.38 -9.18
C TYR A 77 -6.07 -3.54 -8.75
N ALA A 78 -6.28 -2.25 -8.50
CA ALA A 78 -5.20 -1.39 -8.01
C ALA A 78 -4.69 -1.81 -6.62
N MET A 79 -5.58 -2.27 -5.72
CA MET A 79 -5.19 -2.81 -4.41
C MET A 79 -4.35 -4.07 -4.55
N GLN A 80 -4.68 -4.96 -5.49
CA GLN A 80 -3.88 -6.15 -5.77
C GLN A 80 -2.49 -5.80 -6.30
N ASP A 81 -2.41 -4.79 -7.17
CA ASP A 81 -1.13 -4.31 -7.69
C ASP A 81 -0.27 -3.65 -6.60
N ALA A 82 -0.88 -2.88 -5.70
CA ALA A 82 -0.20 -2.28 -4.55
C ALA A 82 0.27 -3.36 -3.56
N LEU A 83 -0.59 -4.36 -3.29
CA LEU A 83 -0.28 -5.49 -2.43
C LEU A 83 0.95 -6.27 -2.93
N ASN A 84 1.05 -6.49 -4.25
CA ASN A 84 2.21 -7.16 -4.85
C ASN A 84 3.52 -6.41 -4.58
N GLU A 85 3.52 -5.06 -4.63
CA GLU A 85 4.74 -4.28 -4.35
C GLU A 85 5.08 -4.26 -2.86
N LEU A 86 4.07 -4.21 -1.99
CA LEU A 86 4.28 -4.34 -0.54
C LEU A 86 4.86 -5.71 -0.19
N MET A 87 4.42 -6.79 -0.85
CA MET A 87 5.01 -8.12 -0.67
C MET A 87 6.47 -8.19 -1.14
N LYS A 88 6.82 -7.56 -2.28
CA LYS A 88 8.22 -7.47 -2.72
C LYS A 88 9.06 -6.68 -1.72
N LEU A 89 8.55 -5.54 -1.24
CA LEU A 89 9.19 -4.73 -0.22
C LEU A 89 9.44 -5.56 1.05
N ARG A 90 8.45 -6.31 1.55
CA ARG A 90 8.58 -7.23 2.69
C ARG A 90 9.68 -8.26 2.50
N VAL A 91 9.74 -8.92 1.35
CA VAL A 91 10.77 -9.92 1.05
C VAL A 91 12.15 -9.26 1.09
N TYR A 92 12.28 -8.09 0.48
CA TYR A 92 13.55 -7.38 0.43
C TYR A 92 14.00 -6.89 1.82
N SER A 93 13.09 -6.31 2.61
CA SER A 93 13.38 -5.81 3.95
C SER A 93 13.58 -6.90 5.00
N SER A 94 13.00 -8.10 4.81
CA SER A 94 13.23 -9.26 5.70
C SER A 94 14.58 -9.94 5.46
N GLN A 95 15.04 -10.00 4.20
CA GLN A 95 16.34 -10.61 3.86
C GLN A 95 17.55 -9.81 4.34
N LYS A 96 17.38 -8.50 4.60
CA LYS A 96 18.51 -7.59 4.79
C LYS A 96 18.59 -6.95 6.19
N THR A 97 17.70 -7.26 7.13
CA THR A 97 17.71 -6.78 8.55
C THR A 97 17.74 -5.27 8.79
N VAL A 98 17.95 -4.43 7.76
CA VAL A 98 18.28 -3.01 7.91
C VAL A 98 17.07 -2.14 8.27
N LEU A 99 15.82 -2.63 8.10
CA LEU A 99 14.62 -1.81 8.27
C LEU A 99 13.50 -2.51 9.08
N PRO A 100 13.73 -2.85 10.37
CA PRO A 100 12.74 -3.56 11.20
C PRO A 100 11.40 -2.83 11.34
N TYR A 101 11.45 -1.50 11.41
CA TYR A 101 10.26 -0.65 11.46
C TYR A 101 9.43 -0.72 10.17
N ILE A 102 10.10 -0.78 9.00
CA ILE A 102 9.43 -0.94 7.71
C ILE A 102 8.77 -2.31 7.60
N ASN A 103 9.44 -3.37 8.04
CA ASN A 103 8.86 -4.72 8.05
C ASN A 103 7.54 -4.79 8.83
N LYS A 104 7.50 -4.21 10.04
CA LYS A 104 6.28 -4.22 10.86
C LYS A 104 5.13 -3.49 10.17
N MET A 105 5.39 -2.27 9.69
CA MET A 105 4.42 -1.46 8.96
C MET A 105 3.90 -2.18 7.71
N VAL A 106 4.81 -2.70 6.89
CA VAL A 106 4.46 -3.38 5.63
C VAL A 106 3.62 -4.62 5.89
N ASN A 107 3.93 -5.39 6.94
CA ASN A 107 3.10 -6.53 7.33
C ASN A 107 1.67 -6.12 7.72
N THR A 108 1.52 -5.03 8.47
CA THR A 108 0.19 -4.49 8.81
C THR A 108 -0.53 -4.01 7.55
N ALA A 109 0.15 -3.27 6.66
CA ALA A 109 -0.44 -2.78 5.41
C ALA A 109 -0.92 -3.92 4.50
N ILE A 110 -0.12 -4.99 4.37
CA ILE A 110 -0.49 -6.21 3.62
C ILE A 110 -1.78 -6.80 4.17
N SER A 111 -1.83 -7.08 5.47
CA SER A 111 -2.99 -7.71 6.11
C SER A 111 -4.27 -6.88 5.95
N ASP A 112 -4.16 -5.57 6.11
CA ASP A 112 -5.30 -4.65 6.01
C ASP A 112 -5.80 -4.49 4.57
N ILE A 113 -4.90 -4.46 3.58
CA ILE A 113 -5.26 -4.41 2.16
C ILE A 113 -5.88 -5.74 1.71
N GLU A 114 -5.31 -6.89 2.13
CA GLU A 114 -5.90 -8.21 1.87
C GLU A 114 -7.33 -8.29 2.41
N SER A 115 -7.54 -7.84 3.65
CA SER A 115 -8.86 -7.81 4.28
C SER A 115 -9.84 -6.90 3.53
N SER A 116 -9.37 -5.74 3.05
CA SER A 116 -10.18 -4.79 2.27
C SER A 116 -10.59 -5.37 0.90
N ILE A 117 -9.68 -6.08 0.22
CA ILE A 117 -9.98 -6.79 -1.04
C ILE A 117 -11.05 -7.85 -0.81
N VAL A 118 -10.94 -8.65 0.26
CA VAL A 118 -11.94 -9.68 0.59
C VAL A 118 -13.31 -9.06 0.88
N SER A 119 -13.36 -7.97 1.65
CA SER A 119 -14.59 -7.24 1.95
C SER A 119 -15.28 -6.74 0.69
N LEU A 120 -14.54 -6.06 -0.19
CA LEU A 120 -15.07 -5.53 -1.45
C LEU A 120 -15.56 -6.63 -2.40
N ARG A 121 -14.80 -7.73 -2.54
CA ARG A 121 -15.21 -8.88 -3.37
C ARG A 121 -16.46 -9.58 -2.87
N ASN A 122 -16.64 -9.66 -1.55
CA ASN A 122 -17.83 -10.27 -0.97
C ASN A 122 -19.07 -9.40 -1.23
N LYS A 123 -18.93 -8.07 -1.19
CA LYS A 123 -20.00 -7.15 -1.59
C LYS A 123 -20.35 -7.26 -3.07
N GLU A 124 -19.36 -7.31 -3.96
CA GLU A 124 -19.61 -7.50 -5.40
C GLU A 124 -20.44 -8.76 -5.67
N LYS A 125 -20.20 -9.86 -4.93
CA LYS A 125 -20.96 -11.12 -5.08
C LYS A 125 -22.39 -11.07 -4.52
N SER A 126 -22.65 -10.19 -3.56
CA SER A 126 -23.98 -10.04 -2.96
C SER A 126 -24.92 -9.15 -3.77
N ASN A 127 -24.39 -8.40 -4.74
CA ASN A 127 -25.15 -7.50 -5.62
C ASN A 127 -25.63 -8.17 -6.94
N PHE A 128 -25.46 -9.49 -7.08
CA PHE A 128 -25.94 -10.32 -8.19
C PHE A 128 -26.91 -11.41 -7.68
#